data_AF-A0A813TL55-F1
#
_entry.id   AF-A0A813TL55-F1
#
_cell.length_a   1.000
_cell.length_b   1.000
_cell.length_c   1.000
_cell.angle_alpha   90.00
_cell.angle_beta   90.00
_cell.angle_gamma   90.00
#
_symmetry.space_group_name_H-M   'P 1'
#
loop_
_entity.id
_entity.type
_entity.pdbx_description
1 polymer ?
#
loop_
_entity_poly.entity_id
_entity_poly.type
_entity_poly.pdbx_seq_one_letter_code
_entity_poly.pdbx_strand_id
1 'polypeptide(L)'
;MSEAAVSSVEVTRPKSPTISFINSNKGKPLLVANNYVFKLNKTTTTTKYWICTLNGCSAKLHTDLNSQLIKTIGDHNHLPEKEKLEVREFREKVKQRAINETTPIPRIYDEECAKAMLSDAAIAVLPSEREMNSGINKARRAITPTIPTTQLFDIPDAYSKILQKNDFLIVDKMITRRQRILLFSSNEQMKMLFTAETILMDGTFSTCPNMFDQVYTIHAIKYDQSFPCVFGLLRNRQKSTYHFMFNELKSIALQMQLNFAPKTIMSDFEPGLLAVVSTEFATATHSSCYFHFTQAIYRAIQRVGLSTSYNDDDDVKQYCRKLMALPLLPEAIIEDTYDELIVTMPKQLKDTLNDLLEYF
;
A
#
# COMPACT_ATOMS: atom_id res chain seq x y z
N MET A 1 31.77 56.82 57.82
CA MET A 1 30.88 56.98 56.65
C MET A 1 30.70 55.61 56.04
N SER A 2 29.52 55.01 56.21
CA SER A 2 29.12 53.81 55.47
C SER A 2 27.60 53.74 55.53
N GLU A 3 27.00 54.10 54.39
CA GLU A 3 25.56 54.16 54.16
C GLU A 3 24.89 52.79 54.33
N ALA A 4 23.71 52.81 54.95
CA ALA A 4 22.77 51.71 54.91
C ALA A 4 21.98 51.77 53.59
N ALA A 5 22.17 50.77 52.72
CA ALA A 5 21.35 50.57 51.53
C ALA A 5 20.26 49.52 51.83
N VAL A 6 19.02 49.98 51.82
CA VAL A 6 17.79 49.18 51.87
C VAL A 6 17.65 48.42 50.55
N SER A 7 17.66 47.08 50.60
CA SER A 7 17.35 46.22 49.45
C SER A 7 15.85 45.94 49.41
N SER A 8 15.20 46.50 48.40
CA SER A 8 13.80 46.31 48.04
C SER A 8 13.54 44.88 47.54
N VAL A 9 12.55 44.22 48.14
CA VAL A 9 12.01 42.93 47.66
C VAL A 9 11.30 43.15 46.32
N GLU A 10 11.88 42.67 45.23
CA GLU A 10 11.22 42.60 43.92
C GLU A 10 10.09 41.56 43.95
N VAL A 11 8.85 42.06 43.88
CA VAL A 11 7.66 41.25 43.64
C VAL A 11 7.74 40.72 42.20
N THR A 12 8.01 39.43 42.05
CA THR A 12 8.00 38.75 40.74
C THR A 12 6.59 38.77 40.15
N ARG A 13 6.45 39.42 38.99
CA ARG A 13 5.20 39.42 38.19
C ARG A 13 4.86 37.97 37.79
N PRO A 14 3.61 37.51 37.89
CA PRO A 14 3.23 36.18 37.41
C PRO A 14 3.42 36.12 35.88
N LYS A 15 4.15 35.10 35.42
CA LYS A 15 4.37 34.83 33.98
C LYS A 15 3.02 34.78 33.27
N SER A 16 2.87 35.56 32.20
CA SER A 16 1.71 35.49 31.30
C SER A 16 1.50 34.03 30.88
N PRO A 17 0.26 33.50 30.93
CA PRO A 17 0.00 32.10 30.63
C PRO A 17 0.39 31.79 29.19
N THR A 18 1.13 30.69 28.99
CA THR A 18 1.52 30.22 27.66
C THR A 18 0.28 29.66 26.98
N ILE A 19 -0.05 30.21 25.81
CA ILE A 19 -1.17 29.75 24.97
C ILE A 19 -0.63 29.03 23.74
N SER A 20 -1.29 27.93 23.36
CA SER A 20 -1.03 27.23 22.11
C SER A 20 -2.35 26.82 21.45
N PHE A 21 -2.28 26.45 20.17
CA PHE A 21 -3.46 26.05 19.40
C PHE A 21 -3.31 24.62 18.90
N ILE A 22 -4.37 23.84 19.05
CA ILE A 22 -4.48 22.48 18.54
C ILE A 22 -5.78 22.34 17.75
N ASN A 23 -5.89 21.32 16.92
CA ASN A 23 -7.13 21.08 16.15
C ASN A 23 -8.00 19.99 16.79
N SER A 24 -9.32 20.18 16.69
CA SER A 24 -10.33 19.15 16.97
C SER A 24 -10.31 18.03 15.93
N ASN A 25 -10.89 16.88 16.26
CA ASN A 25 -11.10 15.78 15.31
C ASN A 25 -11.93 16.22 14.07
N LYS A 26 -12.66 17.33 14.17
CA LYS A 26 -13.43 17.96 13.09
C LYS A 26 -12.71 19.15 12.43
N GLY A 27 -11.42 19.35 12.71
CA GLY A 27 -10.60 20.42 12.12
C GLY A 27 -10.81 21.82 12.71
N LYS A 28 -11.73 22.01 13.67
CA LYS A 28 -11.92 23.29 14.35
C LYS A 28 -10.79 23.59 15.35
N PRO A 29 -10.31 24.84 15.46
CA PRO A 29 -9.25 25.20 16.40
C PRO A 29 -9.73 25.09 17.85
N LEU A 30 -8.85 24.64 18.72
CA LEU A 30 -8.97 24.64 20.17
C LEU A 30 -7.77 25.39 20.73
N LEU A 31 -8.00 26.10 21.82
CA LEU A 31 -6.98 26.86 22.52
C LEU A 31 -6.56 26.07 23.76
N VAL A 32 -5.26 25.90 23.95
CA VAL A 32 -4.67 25.29 25.14
C VAL A 32 -4.01 26.40 25.94
N ALA A 33 -4.38 26.54 27.21
CA ALA A 33 -3.75 27.47 28.14
C ALA A 33 -3.56 26.78 29.48
N ASN A 34 -2.33 26.78 30.00
CA ASN A 34 -1.98 26.11 31.28
C ASN A 34 -2.48 24.65 31.36
N ASN A 35 -2.36 23.90 30.26
CA ASN A 35 -2.85 22.51 30.11
C ASN A 35 -4.38 22.32 30.16
N TYR A 36 -5.16 23.39 30.07
CA TYR A 36 -6.61 23.32 29.91
C TYR A 36 -7.01 23.59 28.46
N VAL A 37 -8.00 22.82 27.96
CA VAL A 37 -8.48 22.92 26.58
C VAL A 37 -9.78 23.69 26.50
N PHE A 38 -9.80 24.69 25.63
CA PHE A 38 -10.93 25.56 25.37
C PHE A 38 -11.41 25.43 23.93
N LYS A 39 -12.73 25.45 23.74
CA LYS A 39 -13.39 25.48 22.43
C LYS A 39 -13.87 26.90 22.11
N LEU A 40 -13.81 27.28 20.85
CA LEU A 40 -14.35 28.56 20.38
C LEU A 40 -15.88 28.56 20.56
N ASN A 41 -16.38 29.57 21.27
CA ASN A 41 -17.81 29.76 21.48
C ASN A 41 -18.38 30.78 20.48
N LYS A 42 -17.75 31.96 20.37
CA LYS A 42 -18.16 33.01 19.44
C LYS A 42 -16.99 33.92 19.07
N THR A 43 -17.12 34.59 17.93
CA THR A 43 -16.17 35.61 17.46
C THR A 43 -16.95 36.91 17.24
N THR A 44 -16.42 38.02 17.75
CA THR A 44 -16.90 39.38 17.47
C THR A 44 -15.95 40.07 16.50
N THR A 45 -16.22 41.33 16.17
CA THR A 45 -15.37 42.15 15.29
C THR A 45 -13.94 42.34 15.78
N THR A 46 -13.68 42.16 17.08
CA THR A 46 -12.36 42.39 17.69
C THR A 46 -11.86 41.23 18.55
N THR A 47 -12.74 40.30 18.96
CA THR A 47 -12.45 39.35 20.03
C THR A 47 -12.96 37.95 19.73
N LYS A 48 -12.16 36.93 20.06
CA LYS A 48 -12.58 35.52 20.07
C LYS A 48 -12.83 35.07 21.51
N TYR A 49 -13.97 34.44 21.74
CA TYR A 49 -14.41 33.98 23.05
C TYR A 49 -14.32 32.46 23.12
N TRP A 50 -13.55 31.97 24.08
CA TRP A 50 -13.27 30.57 24.30
C TRP A 50 -13.86 30.11 25.64
N ILE A 51 -14.42 28.91 25.66
CA ILE A 51 -14.99 28.29 26.88
C ILE A 51 -14.33 26.94 27.11
N CYS A 52 -14.18 26.54 28.37
CA CYS A 52 -13.63 25.23 28.70
C CYS A 52 -14.42 24.11 28.01
N THR A 53 -13.71 23.06 27.61
CA THR A 53 -14.31 21.91 26.93
C THR A 53 -15.10 21.00 27.86
N LEU A 54 -14.78 20.98 29.17
CA LEU A 54 -15.47 20.16 30.16
C LEU A 54 -16.85 20.75 30.51
N ASN A 55 -17.89 19.93 30.43
CA ASN A 55 -19.24 20.34 30.78
C ASN A 55 -19.33 20.68 32.26
N GLY A 56 -19.95 21.83 32.58
CA GLY A 56 -20.08 22.31 33.97
C GLY A 56 -18.87 23.11 34.47
N CYS A 57 -17.83 23.33 33.65
CA CYS A 57 -16.75 24.25 33.99
C CYS A 57 -17.09 25.69 33.57
N SER A 58 -16.88 26.66 34.47
CA SER A 58 -17.16 28.08 34.23
C SER A 58 -16.03 28.87 33.59
N ALA A 59 -14.84 28.26 33.41
CA ALA A 59 -13.65 28.94 32.91
C ALA A 59 -13.78 29.38 31.44
N LYS A 60 -13.38 30.63 31.17
CA LYS A 60 -13.43 31.27 29.84
C LYS A 60 -12.14 32.03 29.56
N LEU A 61 -11.76 32.10 28.28
CA LEU A 61 -10.62 32.87 27.80
C LEU A 61 -11.04 33.74 26.62
N HIS A 62 -10.50 34.95 26.55
CA HIS A 62 -10.71 35.86 25.43
C HIS A 62 -9.37 36.14 24.75
N THR A 63 -9.32 35.98 23.43
CA THR A 63 -8.16 36.38 22.63
C THR A 63 -8.56 37.46 21.63
N ASP A 64 -7.60 38.25 21.16
CA ASP A 64 -7.83 39.11 20.00
C ASP A 64 -7.95 38.26 18.71
N LEU A 65 -8.16 38.91 17.57
CA LEU A 65 -8.18 38.23 16.28
C LEU A 65 -6.83 37.60 15.91
N ASN A 66 -5.73 38.20 16.38
CA ASN A 66 -4.35 37.75 16.21
C ASN A 66 -3.92 36.66 17.20
N SER A 67 -4.87 36.14 17.99
CA SER A 67 -4.66 35.05 18.95
C SER A 67 -3.80 35.42 20.16
N GLN A 68 -3.68 36.71 20.50
CA GLN A 68 -3.07 37.18 21.75
C GLN A 68 -4.09 37.15 22.88
N LEU A 69 -3.65 36.74 24.07
CA LEU A 69 -4.54 36.64 25.23
C LEU A 69 -4.93 38.04 25.72
N ILE A 70 -6.24 38.29 25.80
CA ILE A 70 -6.80 39.54 26.35
C ILE A 70 -7.24 39.32 27.80
N LYS A 71 -7.97 38.24 28.10
CA LYS A 71 -8.58 38.05 29.41
C LYS A 71 -8.82 36.58 29.76
N THR A 72 -8.62 36.26 31.04
CA THR A 72 -9.00 34.99 31.66
C THR A 72 -10.12 35.23 32.68
N ILE A 73 -11.16 34.39 32.67
CA ILE A 73 -12.34 34.56 33.51
C ILE A 73 -12.72 33.21 34.14
N GLY A 74 -12.86 33.21 35.47
CA GLY A 74 -13.32 32.07 36.25
C GLY A 74 -12.23 31.02 36.47
N ASP A 75 -12.43 30.21 37.50
CA ASP A 75 -11.53 29.12 37.87
C ASP A 75 -12.02 27.78 37.31
N HIS A 76 -11.08 26.85 37.13
CA HIS A 76 -11.39 25.48 36.78
C HIS A 76 -11.82 24.69 38.03
N ASN A 77 -12.90 23.93 37.89
CA ASN A 77 -13.40 22.99 38.90
C ASN A 77 -12.92 21.54 38.67
N HIS A 78 -11.89 21.38 37.86
CA HIS A 78 -11.32 20.10 37.49
C HIS A 78 -9.80 20.24 37.30
N LEU A 79 -9.09 19.12 37.39
CA LEU A 79 -7.65 19.10 37.12
C LEU A 79 -7.36 19.20 35.61
N PRO A 80 -6.16 19.69 35.23
CA PRO A 80 -5.73 19.68 33.83
C PRO A 80 -5.47 18.24 33.36
N GLU A 81 -5.96 17.89 32.17
CA GLU A 81 -5.78 16.56 31.55
C GLU A 81 -4.51 16.54 30.68
N LYS A 82 -3.34 16.69 31.33
CA LYS A 82 -2.04 16.82 30.65
C LYS A 82 -1.72 15.60 29.78
N GLU A 83 -2.01 14.41 30.28
CA GLU A 83 -1.81 13.15 29.59
C GLU A 83 -2.61 13.07 28.28
N LYS A 84 -3.85 13.59 28.27
CA LYS A 84 -4.68 13.63 27.05
C LYS A 84 -4.16 14.63 26.03
N LEU A 85 -3.54 15.72 26.48
CA LEU A 85 -2.86 16.67 25.60
C LEU A 85 -1.64 16.04 24.95
N GLU A 86 -0.77 15.38 25.73
CA GLU A 86 0.42 14.68 25.24
C GLU A 86 0.06 13.62 24.19
N VAL A 87 -0.93 12.76 24.48
CA VAL A 87 -1.42 11.75 23.53
C VAL A 87 -1.97 12.38 22.25
N ARG A 88 -2.61 13.55 22.36
CA ARG A 88 -3.18 14.22 21.20
C ARG A 88 -2.13 14.85 20.30
N GLU A 89 -1.12 15.46 20.88
CA GLU A 89 0.05 15.96 20.15
C GLU A 89 0.77 14.80 19.44
N PHE A 90 0.95 13.67 20.13
CA PHE A 90 1.47 12.45 19.54
C PHE A 90 0.64 11.99 18.32
N ARG A 91 -0.69 11.91 18.47
CA ARG A 91 -1.59 11.50 17.38
C ARG A 91 -1.47 12.42 16.16
N GLU A 92 -1.38 13.74 16.38
CA GLU A 92 -1.26 14.69 15.29
C GLU A 92 0.12 14.55 14.61
N LYS A 93 1.21 14.34 15.35
CA LYS A 93 2.54 14.07 14.77
C LYS A 93 2.55 12.84 13.87
N VAL A 94 2.06 11.70 14.37
CA VAL A 94 1.95 10.46 13.58
C VAL A 94 1.11 10.68 12.33
N LYS A 95 -0.02 11.37 12.46
CA LYS A 95 -0.91 11.68 11.35
C LYS A 95 -0.25 12.59 10.31
N GLN A 96 0.47 13.63 10.72
CA GLN A 96 1.20 14.53 9.81
C GLN A 96 2.30 13.78 9.07
N ARG A 97 3.11 12.97 9.77
CA ARG A 97 4.11 12.11 9.11
C ARG A 97 3.46 11.15 8.11
N ALA A 98 2.35 10.51 8.49
CA ALA A 98 1.67 9.58 7.61
C ALA A 98 1.06 10.24 6.35
N ILE A 99 0.72 11.53 6.38
CA ILE A 99 0.23 12.30 5.23
C ILE A 99 1.39 12.72 4.32
N ASN A 100 2.55 13.02 4.88
CA ASN A 100 3.69 13.60 4.17
C ASN A 100 4.73 12.56 3.72
N GLU A 101 4.69 11.34 4.27
CA GLU A 101 5.63 10.26 4.01
C GLU A 101 4.92 9.02 3.47
N THR A 102 5.62 8.24 2.64
CA THR A 102 5.17 6.94 2.13
C THR A 102 5.46 5.77 3.08
N THR A 103 6.08 6.05 4.23
CA THR A 103 6.42 5.05 5.25
C THR A 103 5.15 4.33 5.76
N PRO A 104 5.20 3.00 5.96
CA PRO A 104 4.10 2.26 6.56
C PRO A 104 3.71 2.81 7.93
N ILE A 105 2.40 2.89 8.20
CA ILE A 105 1.87 3.45 9.47
C ILE A 105 2.47 2.76 10.71
N PRO A 106 2.60 1.42 10.75
CA PRO A 106 3.21 0.76 11.92
C PRO A 106 4.61 1.28 12.22
N ARG A 107 5.43 1.45 11.18
CA ARG A 107 6.79 1.96 11.33
C ARG A 107 6.81 3.42 11.80
N ILE A 108 5.94 4.27 11.27
CA ILE A 108 5.82 5.66 11.76
C ILE A 108 5.44 5.66 13.23
N TYR A 109 4.47 4.83 13.62
CA TYR A 109 4.00 4.73 15.01
C TYR A 109 5.14 4.29 15.95
N ASP A 110 5.88 3.24 15.58
CA ASP A 110 6.98 2.72 16.39
C ASP A 110 8.12 3.75 16.53
N GLU A 111 8.51 4.41 15.43
CA GLU A 111 9.52 5.46 15.44
C GLU A 111 9.11 6.67 16.29
N GLU A 112 7.83 7.08 16.21
CA GLU A 112 7.33 8.18 17.04
C GLU A 112 7.23 7.77 18.51
N CYS A 113 6.84 6.54 18.83
CA CYS A 113 6.85 6.04 20.20
C CYS A 113 8.26 6.06 20.79
N ALA A 114 9.27 5.63 20.03
CA ALA A 114 10.67 5.63 20.47
C ALA A 114 11.23 7.05 20.69
N LYS A 115 10.75 8.05 19.93
CA LYS A 115 11.18 9.45 20.05
C LYS A 115 10.40 10.23 21.10
N ALA A 116 9.17 9.82 21.41
CA ALA A 116 8.29 10.61 22.25
C ALA A 116 8.68 10.50 23.74
N MET A 117 9.05 11.63 24.35
CA MET A 117 9.24 11.75 25.79
C MET A 117 7.88 11.93 26.49
N LEU A 118 7.02 10.91 26.41
CA LEU A 118 5.70 10.92 27.06
C LEU A 118 5.83 10.64 28.56
N SER A 119 4.92 11.21 29.34
CA SER A 119 4.79 10.84 30.76
C SER A 119 4.21 9.43 30.93
N ASP A 120 4.50 8.78 32.06
CA ASP A 120 3.95 7.45 32.38
C ASP A 120 2.41 7.41 32.30
N ALA A 121 1.77 8.49 32.74
CA ALA A 121 0.32 8.65 32.65
C ALA A 121 -0.15 8.70 31.18
N ALA A 122 0.57 9.39 30.29
CA ALA A 122 0.25 9.44 28.86
C ALA A 122 0.50 8.10 28.16
N ILE A 123 1.56 7.38 28.54
CA ILE A 123 1.85 6.03 28.03
C ILE A 123 0.70 5.08 28.37
N ALA A 124 0.16 5.15 29.59
CA ALA A 124 -0.94 4.29 30.03
C ALA A 124 -2.26 4.49 29.25
N VAL A 125 -2.45 5.67 28.63
CA VAL A 125 -3.64 6.00 27.83
C VAL A 125 -3.34 6.18 26.33
N LEU A 126 -2.14 5.82 25.90
CA LEU A 126 -1.72 5.91 24.50
C LEU A 126 -2.55 4.90 23.67
N PRO A 127 -3.18 5.32 22.56
CA PRO A 127 -3.90 4.39 21.70
C PRO A 127 -2.92 3.45 21.01
N SER A 128 -3.39 2.25 20.71
CA SER A 128 -2.69 1.33 19.81
C SER A 128 -2.65 1.84 18.37
N GLU A 129 -1.70 1.34 17.58
CA GLU A 129 -1.59 1.59 16.14
C GLU A 129 -2.91 1.30 15.41
N ARG A 130 -3.56 0.18 15.74
CA ARG A 130 -4.84 -0.23 15.13
C ARG A 130 -5.96 0.78 15.37
N GLU A 131 -6.05 1.34 16.57
CA GLU A 131 -7.05 2.36 16.91
C GLU A 131 -6.78 3.68 16.15
N MET A 132 -5.51 3.98 15.85
CA MET A 132 -5.13 5.17 15.09
C MET A 132 -5.35 5.03 13.58
N ASN A 133 -5.31 3.81 13.03
CA ASN A 133 -5.38 3.55 11.58
C ASN A 133 -6.59 4.20 10.90
N SER A 134 -7.78 4.15 11.50
CA SER A 134 -8.98 4.73 10.90
C SER A 134 -8.85 6.25 10.69
N GLY A 135 -8.32 6.95 11.69
CA GLY A 135 -8.11 8.41 11.65
C GLY A 135 -7.02 8.80 10.66
N ILE A 136 -5.92 8.05 10.63
CA ILE A 136 -4.80 8.27 9.71
C ILE A 136 -5.25 8.04 8.26
N ASN A 137 -5.91 6.91 7.99
CA ASN A 137 -6.41 6.58 6.66
C ASN A 137 -7.45 7.60 6.17
N LYS A 138 -8.29 8.12 7.06
CA LYS A 138 -9.21 9.22 6.72
C LYS A 138 -8.46 10.49 6.31
N ALA A 139 -7.36 10.81 6.99
CA ALA A 139 -6.56 11.97 6.68
C ALA A 139 -5.80 11.82 5.36
N ARG A 140 -5.22 10.64 5.10
CA ARG A 140 -4.62 10.29 3.81
C ARG A 140 -5.63 10.43 2.67
N ARG A 141 -6.83 9.86 2.81
CA ARG A 141 -7.90 9.98 1.81
C ARG A 141 -8.31 11.42 1.49
N ALA A 142 -8.10 12.37 2.39
CA ALA A 142 -8.42 13.77 2.14
C ALA A 142 -7.42 14.46 1.19
N ILE A 143 -6.19 13.94 1.09
CA ILE A 143 -5.14 14.47 0.19
C ILE A 143 -4.91 13.57 -1.03
N THR A 144 -5.29 12.30 -0.97
CA THR A 144 -5.14 11.36 -2.09
C THR A 144 -6.16 11.72 -3.18
N PRO A 145 -5.72 11.89 -4.45
CA PRO A 145 -6.64 12.09 -5.56
C PRO A 145 -7.64 10.95 -5.66
N THR A 146 -8.86 11.28 -6.09
CA THR A 146 -9.88 10.26 -6.36
C THR A 146 -9.41 9.34 -7.47
N ILE A 147 -9.58 8.03 -7.26
CA ILE A 147 -9.28 7.02 -8.29
C ILE A 147 -10.16 7.30 -9.51
N PRO A 148 -9.59 7.49 -10.71
CA PRO A 148 -10.36 7.77 -11.91
C PRO A 148 -11.30 6.60 -12.28
N THR A 149 -12.43 6.92 -12.91
CA THR A 149 -13.42 5.92 -13.35
C THR A 149 -13.22 5.46 -14.79
N THR A 150 -12.47 6.22 -15.59
CA THR A 150 -12.20 5.93 -17.00
C THR A 150 -10.71 6.08 -17.30
N GLN A 151 -10.21 5.41 -18.35
CA GLN A 151 -8.79 5.46 -18.73
C GLN A 151 -8.30 6.82 -19.25
N LEU A 152 -9.21 7.77 -19.46
CA LEU A 152 -8.92 9.14 -19.86
C LEU A 152 -8.72 9.99 -18.60
N PHE A 153 -7.48 9.99 -18.10
CA PHE A 153 -7.08 10.79 -16.95
C PHE A 153 -5.60 11.16 -17.05
N ASP A 154 -5.22 12.27 -16.45
CA ASP A 154 -3.82 12.65 -16.36
C ASP A 154 -3.19 12.03 -15.11
N ILE A 155 -1.96 11.52 -15.25
CA ILE A 155 -1.21 11.00 -14.11
C ILE A 155 -0.52 12.18 -13.43
N PRO A 156 -0.82 12.48 -12.15
CA PRO A 156 -0.14 13.56 -11.46
C PRO A 156 1.37 13.27 -11.35
N ASP A 157 2.20 14.31 -11.43
CA ASP A 157 3.67 14.21 -11.37
C ASP A 157 4.20 13.44 -10.15
N ALA A 158 3.49 13.51 -9.03
CA ALA A 158 3.83 12.78 -7.81
C ALA A 158 3.79 11.25 -7.97
N TYR A 159 3.05 10.74 -8.97
CA TYR A 159 2.90 9.31 -9.27
C TYR A 159 3.68 8.86 -10.51
N SER A 160 4.16 9.80 -11.33
CA SER A 160 5.00 9.48 -12.49
C SER A 160 6.48 9.38 -12.14
N LYS A 161 6.89 9.75 -10.92
CA LYS A 161 8.29 9.83 -10.48
C LYS A 161 8.56 9.01 -9.23
N ILE A 162 9.79 8.52 -9.09
CA ILE A 162 10.28 7.94 -7.83
C ILE A 162 10.58 9.03 -6.79
N LEU A 163 10.80 8.64 -5.52
CA LEU A 163 11.11 9.58 -4.41
C LEU A 163 12.31 10.50 -4.69
N GLN A 164 13.26 10.03 -5.49
CA GLN A 164 14.44 10.80 -5.92
C GLN A 164 14.14 11.76 -7.09
N LYS A 165 12.87 11.92 -7.48
CA LYS A 165 12.37 12.75 -8.58
C LYS A 165 12.79 12.33 -10.00
N ASN A 166 13.36 11.14 -10.16
CA ASN A 166 13.57 10.55 -11.48
C ASN A 166 12.24 9.97 -12.00
N ASP A 167 12.12 9.89 -13.32
CA ASP A 167 10.93 9.32 -13.94
C ASP A 167 10.79 7.83 -13.61
N PHE A 168 9.56 7.43 -13.34
CA PHE A 168 9.15 6.06 -13.04
C PHE A 168 8.14 5.56 -14.06
N LEU A 169 7.24 6.42 -14.53
CA LEU A 169 6.35 6.12 -15.65
C LEU A 169 7.16 6.17 -16.96
N ILE A 170 7.42 5.01 -17.54
CA ILE A 170 8.23 4.87 -18.77
C ILE A 170 7.38 4.78 -20.04
N VAL A 171 6.14 4.28 -19.91
CA VAL A 171 5.22 4.16 -21.04
C VAL A 171 3.84 4.59 -20.58
N ASP A 172 3.26 5.53 -21.32
CA ASP A 172 1.86 5.92 -21.22
C ASP A 172 1.30 6.05 -22.64
N LYS A 173 0.63 5.00 -23.11
CA LYS A 173 0.16 4.93 -24.49
C LYS A 173 -1.26 4.38 -24.57
N MET A 174 -2.03 4.94 -25.50
CA MET A 174 -3.34 4.45 -25.90
C MET A 174 -3.17 3.54 -27.12
N ILE A 175 -3.30 2.22 -26.92
CA ILE A 175 -3.28 1.22 -28.00
C ILE A 175 -4.51 1.41 -28.91
N THR A 176 -5.67 1.64 -28.30
CA THR A 176 -6.92 2.05 -28.98
C THR A 176 -7.64 3.10 -28.13
N ARG A 177 -8.75 3.67 -28.63
CA ARG A 177 -9.55 4.69 -27.91
C ARG A 177 -9.95 4.31 -26.48
N ARG A 178 -9.89 3.03 -26.09
CA ARG A 178 -10.27 2.51 -24.77
C ARG A 178 -9.30 1.46 -24.21
N GLN A 179 -8.06 1.45 -24.70
CA GLN A 179 -7.02 0.54 -24.20
C GLN A 179 -5.75 1.34 -23.94
N ARG A 180 -5.66 1.90 -22.75
CA ARG A 180 -4.42 2.48 -22.23
C ARG A 180 -3.54 1.37 -21.65
N ILE A 181 -2.24 1.50 -21.84
CA ILE A 181 -1.23 0.75 -21.12
C ILE A 181 -0.30 1.73 -20.40
N LEU A 182 -0.04 1.44 -19.14
CA LEU A 182 0.88 2.21 -18.31
C LEU A 182 1.97 1.26 -17.83
N LEU A 183 3.24 1.57 -18.09
CA LEU A 183 4.37 0.81 -17.57
C LEU A 183 5.21 1.70 -16.67
N PHE A 184 5.57 1.16 -15.50
CA PHE A 184 6.36 1.82 -14.50
C PHE A 184 7.63 1.01 -14.23
N SER A 185 8.78 1.67 -14.29
CA SER A 185 10.09 1.10 -13.99
C SER A 185 11.13 2.22 -13.86
N SER A 186 12.15 2.00 -13.05
CA SER A 186 13.33 2.87 -13.02
C SER A 186 14.39 2.42 -14.04
N ASN A 187 15.29 3.32 -14.41
CA ASN A 187 16.42 2.97 -15.29
C ASN A 187 17.27 1.81 -14.73
N GLU A 188 17.43 1.73 -13.41
CA GLU A 188 18.19 0.65 -12.76
C GLU A 188 17.46 -0.69 -12.85
N GLN A 189 16.14 -0.67 -12.63
CA GLN A 189 15.28 -1.84 -12.78
C GLN A 189 15.26 -2.35 -14.22
N MET A 190 15.20 -1.46 -15.21
CA MET A 190 15.28 -1.82 -16.62
C MET A 190 16.62 -2.47 -16.98
N LYS A 191 17.73 -1.90 -16.52
CA LYS A 191 19.06 -2.51 -16.69
C LYS A 191 19.12 -3.90 -16.06
N MET A 192 18.54 -4.06 -14.87
CA MET A 192 18.48 -5.35 -14.20
C MET A 192 17.66 -6.36 -15.01
N LEU A 193 16.49 -5.96 -15.50
CA LEU A 193 15.61 -6.80 -16.32
C LEU A 193 16.29 -7.26 -17.61
N PHE A 194 16.88 -6.33 -18.36
CA PHE A 194 17.45 -6.64 -19.66
C PHE A 194 18.76 -7.45 -19.59
N THR A 195 19.43 -7.43 -18.44
CA THR A 195 20.64 -8.24 -18.20
C THR A 195 20.37 -9.57 -17.50
N ALA A 196 19.12 -9.83 -17.10
CA ALA A 196 18.76 -11.05 -16.40
C ALA A 196 18.63 -12.23 -17.37
N GLU A 197 19.15 -13.38 -16.96
CA GLU A 197 18.99 -14.62 -17.72
C GLU A 197 17.61 -15.24 -17.50
N THR A 198 17.06 -15.11 -16.30
CA THR A 198 15.74 -15.62 -15.95
C THR A 198 14.82 -14.49 -15.55
N ILE A 199 13.62 -14.46 -16.14
CA ILE A 199 12.56 -13.53 -15.77
C ILE A 199 11.33 -14.29 -15.29
N LEU A 200 10.67 -13.73 -14.28
CA LEU A 200 9.39 -14.22 -13.77
C LEU A 200 8.32 -13.19 -14.10
N MET A 201 7.13 -13.64 -14.47
CA MET A 201 6.02 -12.75 -14.78
C MET A 201 4.76 -13.21 -14.09
N ASP A 202 4.03 -12.25 -13.52
CA ASP A 202 2.81 -12.55 -12.75
C ASP A 202 1.78 -11.42 -12.84
N GLY A 203 0.52 -11.81 -13.01
CA GLY A 203 -0.64 -10.92 -13.06
C GLY A 203 -1.39 -10.91 -11.73
N THR A 204 -1.54 -9.73 -11.13
CA THR A 204 -2.28 -9.56 -9.87
C THR A 204 -3.59 -8.78 -10.10
N PHE A 205 -4.69 -9.30 -9.55
CA PHE A 205 -6.06 -8.81 -9.84
C PHE A 205 -6.67 -7.99 -8.69
N SER A 206 -6.45 -8.42 -7.43
CA SER A 206 -7.15 -7.86 -6.26
C SER A 206 -6.83 -6.40 -5.95
N THR A 207 -5.70 -5.91 -6.46
CA THR A 207 -5.19 -4.55 -6.27
C THR A 207 -5.40 -3.66 -7.50
N CYS A 208 -5.98 -4.21 -8.57
CA CYS A 208 -6.12 -3.50 -9.84
C CYS A 208 -7.29 -2.52 -9.81
N PRO A 209 -7.13 -1.26 -10.28
CA PRO A 209 -8.25 -0.34 -10.45
C PRO A 209 -9.25 -0.90 -11.48
N ASN A 210 -10.56 -0.74 -11.25
CA ASN A 210 -11.65 -1.30 -12.09
C ASN A 210 -11.56 -1.03 -13.61
N MET A 211 -10.76 -0.04 -14.01
CA MET A 211 -10.53 0.35 -15.41
C MET A 211 -9.44 -0.48 -16.12
N PHE A 212 -8.71 -1.31 -15.38
CA PHE A 212 -7.70 -2.25 -15.86
C PHE A 212 -8.08 -3.64 -15.38
N ASP A 213 -7.69 -4.67 -16.13
CA ASP A 213 -8.02 -6.05 -15.75
C ASP A 213 -6.96 -6.62 -14.79
N GLN A 214 -5.70 -6.15 -14.89
CA GLN A 214 -4.62 -6.65 -14.04
C GLN A 214 -3.49 -5.65 -13.84
N VAL A 215 -2.84 -5.76 -12.69
CA VAL A 215 -1.49 -5.23 -12.46
C VAL A 215 -0.51 -6.35 -12.78
N TYR A 216 0.22 -6.20 -13.87
CA TYR A 216 1.21 -7.16 -14.34
C TYR A 216 2.59 -6.80 -13.81
N THR A 217 3.34 -7.76 -13.28
CA THR A 217 4.68 -7.54 -12.76
C THR A 217 5.69 -8.43 -13.46
N ILE A 218 6.82 -7.85 -13.86
CA ILE A 218 7.94 -8.57 -14.45
C ILE A 218 9.11 -8.46 -13.48
N HIS A 219 9.60 -9.59 -13.03
CA HIS A 219 10.71 -9.72 -12.11
C HIS A 219 11.92 -10.29 -12.83
N ALA A 220 13.09 -9.81 -12.44
CA ALA A 220 14.37 -10.37 -12.83
C ALA A 220 14.90 -11.25 -11.71
N ILE A 221 15.38 -12.45 -12.04
CA ILE A 221 16.20 -13.22 -11.10
C ILE A 221 17.66 -12.81 -11.29
N LYS A 222 18.25 -12.28 -10.22
CA LYS A 222 19.67 -11.95 -10.17
C LYS A 222 20.19 -12.22 -8.76
N TYR A 223 21.41 -12.74 -8.64
CA TYR A 223 22.00 -13.08 -7.34
C TYR A 223 21.09 -13.99 -6.48
N ASP A 224 20.43 -14.96 -7.12
CA ASP A 224 19.48 -15.89 -6.49
C ASP A 224 18.30 -15.22 -5.77
N GLN A 225 17.98 -13.98 -6.15
CA GLN A 225 16.85 -13.22 -5.63
C GLN A 225 15.97 -12.70 -6.77
N SER A 226 14.67 -12.61 -6.49
CA SER A 226 13.68 -12.03 -7.40
C SER A 226 13.52 -10.54 -7.13
N PHE A 227 13.74 -9.72 -8.14
CA PHE A 227 13.57 -8.28 -8.07
C PHE A 227 12.45 -7.82 -9.00
N PRO A 228 11.41 -7.13 -8.50
CA PRO A 228 10.40 -6.55 -9.36
C PRO A 228 11.00 -5.40 -10.16
N CYS A 229 10.99 -5.52 -11.48
CA CYS A 229 11.60 -4.56 -12.37
C CYS A 229 10.55 -3.70 -13.08
N VAL A 230 9.48 -4.30 -13.60
CA VAL A 230 8.44 -3.56 -14.33
C VAL A 230 7.09 -3.82 -13.69
N PHE A 231 6.31 -2.76 -13.53
CA PHE A 231 4.91 -2.79 -13.11
C PHE A 231 4.04 -2.24 -14.24
N GLY A 232 3.13 -3.04 -14.76
CA GLY A 232 2.24 -2.68 -15.85
C GLY A 232 0.78 -2.66 -15.41
N LEU A 233 0.03 -1.62 -15.82
CA LEU A 233 -1.42 -1.63 -15.78
C LEU A 233 -1.94 -2.02 -17.16
N LEU A 234 -2.45 -3.24 -17.27
CA LEU A 234 -2.89 -3.82 -18.53
C LEU A 234 -4.42 -3.86 -18.57
N ARG A 235 -5.00 -3.39 -19.67
CA ARG A 235 -6.46 -3.34 -19.83
C ARG A 235 -7.08 -4.72 -19.97
N ASN A 236 -6.39 -5.69 -20.56
CA ASN A 236 -6.89 -7.03 -20.82
C ASN A 236 -5.73 -8.02 -20.98
N ARG A 237 -6.11 -9.28 -21.15
CA ARG A 237 -5.26 -10.47 -21.29
C ARG A 237 -5.16 -10.96 -22.75
N GLN A 238 -5.19 -10.02 -23.70
CA GLN A 238 -5.14 -10.34 -25.12
C GLN A 238 -3.70 -10.37 -25.63
N LYS A 239 -3.45 -11.23 -26.62
CA LYS A 239 -2.16 -11.34 -27.33
C LYS A 239 -1.62 -9.97 -27.79
N SER A 240 -2.48 -9.11 -28.33
CA SER A 240 -2.12 -7.77 -28.81
C SER A 240 -1.57 -6.86 -27.69
N THR A 241 -2.15 -6.93 -26.48
CA THR A 241 -1.70 -6.12 -25.33
C THR A 241 -0.32 -6.54 -24.86
N TYR A 242 -0.05 -7.85 -24.74
CA TYR A 242 1.30 -8.32 -24.38
C TYR A 242 2.32 -8.04 -25.46
N HIS A 243 1.97 -8.24 -26.72
CA HIS A 243 2.85 -7.94 -27.84
C HIS A 243 3.24 -6.45 -27.83
N PHE A 244 2.28 -5.56 -27.62
CA PHE A 244 2.56 -4.13 -27.46
C PHE A 244 3.50 -3.86 -26.28
N MET A 245 3.22 -4.43 -25.11
CA MET A 245 4.08 -4.28 -23.92
C MET A 245 5.52 -4.71 -24.19
N PHE A 246 5.73 -5.90 -24.75
CA PHE A 246 7.08 -6.40 -25.04
C PHE A 246 7.80 -5.61 -26.12
N ASN A 247 7.10 -5.13 -27.16
CA ASN A 247 7.68 -4.25 -28.16
C ASN A 247 8.17 -2.93 -27.57
N GLU A 248 7.40 -2.32 -26.67
CA GLU A 248 7.83 -1.12 -25.95
C GLU A 248 9.06 -1.40 -25.08
N LEU A 249 9.07 -2.51 -24.33
CA LEU A 249 10.23 -2.90 -23.53
C LEU A 249 11.48 -3.16 -24.38
N LYS A 250 11.35 -3.85 -25.52
CA LYS A 250 12.45 -4.07 -26.47
C LYS A 250 12.96 -2.77 -27.08
N SER A 251 12.05 -1.84 -27.40
CA SER A 251 12.41 -0.51 -27.92
C SER A 251 13.22 0.28 -26.89
N ILE A 252 12.81 0.22 -25.62
CA ILE A 252 13.54 0.85 -24.51
C ILE A 252 14.90 0.17 -24.31
N ALA A 253 14.98 -1.16 -24.36
CA ALA A 253 16.24 -1.89 -24.29
C ALA A 253 17.23 -1.42 -25.36
N LEU A 254 16.76 -1.31 -26.61
CA LEU A 254 17.57 -0.82 -27.73
C LEU A 254 18.06 0.62 -27.51
N GLN A 255 17.19 1.52 -27.03
CA GLN A 255 17.56 2.89 -26.67
C GLN A 255 18.63 2.94 -25.57
N MET A 256 18.58 1.99 -24.63
CA MET A 256 19.57 1.85 -23.56
C MET A 256 20.84 1.10 -24.00
N GLN A 257 20.96 0.71 -25.27
CA GLN A 257 22.05 -0.11 -25.82
C GLN A 257 22.17 -1.47 -25.13
N LEU A 258 21.04 -2.03 -24.69
CA LEU A 258 20.93 -3.35 -24.08
C LEU A 258 20.13 -4.28 -24.98
N ASN A 259 20.37 -5.58 -24.84
CA ASN A 259 19.60 -6.61 -25.53
C ASN A 259 18.68 -7.31 -24.55
N PHE A 260 17.36 -7.17 -24.75
CA PHE A 260 16.39 -7.89 -23.93
C PHE A 260 16.17 -9.30 -24.49
N ALA A 261 16.99 -10.25 -24.04
CA ALA A 261 16.97 -11.64 -24.49
C ALA A 261 17.18 -12.61 -23.31
N PRO A 262 16.16 -12.81 -22.46
CA PRO A 262 16.22 -13.78 -21.37
C PRO A 262 16.38 -15.21 -21.94
N LYS A 263 17.06 -16.08 -21.20
CA LYS A 263 17.20 -17.51 -21.50
C LYS A 263 16.03 -18.32 -20.97
N THR A 264 15.48 -17.92 -19.83
CA THR A 264 14.39 -18.61 -19.15
C THR A 264 13.29 -17.63 -18.80
N ILE A 265 12.06 -18.01 -19.10
CA ILE A 265 10.88 -17.21 -18.83
C ILE A 265 9.91 -18.09 -18.05
N MET A 266 9.54 -17.66 -16.85
CA MET A 266 8.48 -18.32 -16.08
C MET A 266 7.26 -17.43 -15.96
N SER A 267 6.08 -17.97 -16.26
CA SER A 267 4.81 -17.24 -16.14
C SER A 267 3.67 -18.15 -15.73
N ASP A 268 2.50 -17.57 -15.51
CA ASP A 268 1.25 -18.30 -15.49
C ASP A 268 0.87 -18.85 -16.88
N PHE A 269 -0.12 -19.73 -16.89
CA PHE A 269 -0.61 -20.40 -18.09
C PHE A 269 -1.67 -19.54 -18.77
N GLU A 270 -1.25 -18.40 -19.31
CA GLU A 270 -2.15 -17.52 -20.05
C GLU A 270 -1.93 -17.65 -21.57
N PRO A 271 -2.91 -18.16 -22.34
CA PRO A 271 -2.71 -18.42 -23.78
C PRO A 271 -2.25 -17.19 -24.57
N GLY A 272 -2.78 -16.01 -24.22
CA GLY A 272 -2.40 -14.74 -24.84
C GLY A 272 -0.92 -14.41 -24.62
N LEU A 273 -0.41 -14.66 -23.42
CA LEU A 273 0.99 -14.43 -23.06
C LEU A 273 1.90 -15.46 -23.72
N LEU A 274 1.56 -16.75 -23.63
CA LEU A 274 2.35 -17.85 -24.21
C LEU A 274 2.54 -17.66 -25.72
N ALA A 275 1.49 -17.27 -26.43
CA ALA A 275 1.53 -17.01 -27.86
C ALA A 275 2.40 -15.79 -28.25
N VAL A 276 2.66 -14.86 -27.33
CA VAL A 276 3.57 -13.74 -27.57
C VAL A 276 4.99 -14.11 -27.18
N VAL A 277 5.19 -14.73 -26.02
CA VAL A 277 6.51 -15.13 -25.53
C VAL A 277 7.20 -16.06 -26.54
N SER A 278 6.48 -17.06 -27.04
CA SER A 278 6.98 -17.97 -28.09
C SER A 278 7.41 -17.25 -29.38
N THR A 279 6.71 -16.19 -29.78
CA THR A 279 7.05 -15.42 -30.98
C THR A 279 8.15 -14.39 -30.75
N GLU A 280 8.14 -13.73 -29.60
CA GLU A 280 9.05 -12.61 -29.27
C GLU A 280 10.39 -13.10 -28.71
N PHE A 281 10.40 -14.24 -28.04
CA PHE A 281 11.56 -14.83 -27.38
C PHE A 281 11.71 -16.29 -27.80
N ALA A 282 11.78 -16.54 -29.10
CA ALA A 282 11.83 -17.90 -29.67
C ALA A 282 13.00 -18.76 -29.16
N THR A 283 14.08 -18.15 -28.67
CA THR A 283 15.25 -18.86 -28.11
C THR A 283 15.14 -19.10 -26.61
N ALA A 284 14.16 -18.51 -25.93
CA ALA A 284 13.99 -18.65 -24.49
C ALA A 284 13.24 -19.94 -24.16
N THR A 285 13.70 -20.62 -23.11
CA THR A 285 12.95 -21.71 -22.49
C THR A 285 11.79 -21.13 -21.69
N HIS A 286 10.58 -21.51 -22.05
CA HIS A 286 9.39 -21.13 -21.28
C HIS A 286 9.06 -22.23 -20.28
N SER A 287 8.82 -21.85 -19.03
CA SER A 287 8.38 -22.76 -17.97
C SER A 287 7.12 -22.23 -17.33
N SER A 288 6.11 -23.07 -17.18
CA SER A 288 4.89 -22.68 -16.46
C SER A 288 5.11 -22.73 -14.95
N CYS A 289 4.46 -21.84 -14.22
CA CYS A 289 4.56 -21.80 -12.76
C CYS A 289 3.82 -23.00 -12.12
N TYR A 290 4.56 -23.87 -11.43
CA TYR A 290 4.02 -25.04 -10.72
C TYR A 290 2.93 -24.67 -9.68
N PHE A 291 3.10 -23.54 -8.99
CA PHE A 291 2.11 -23.04 -8.05
C PHE A 291 0.76 -22.78 -8.73
N HIS A 292 0.77 -22.09 -9.88
CA HIS A 292 -0.45 -21.83 -10.64
C HIS A 292 -1.05 -23.10 -11.25
N PHE A 293 -0.21 -24.04 -11.70
CA PHE A 293 -0.65 -25.37 -12.16
C PHE A 293 -1.40 -26.14 -11.07
N THR A 294 -0.82 -26.29 -9.89
CA THR A 294 -1.45 -26.99 -8.76
C THR A 294 -2.72 -26.30 -8.28
N GLN A 295 -2.72 -24.96 -8.26
CA GLN A 295 -3.91 -24.17 -7.93
C GLN A 295 -5.03 -24.35 -8.96
N ALA A 296 -4.70 -24.43 -10.25
CA ALA A 296 -5.67 -24.69 -11.31
C ALA A 296 -6.36 -26.05 -11.15
N ILE A 297 -5.58 -27.10 -10.89
CA ILE A 297 -6.11 -28.44 -10.58
C ILE A 297 -7.04 -28.37 -9.37
N TYR A 298 -6.64 -27.68 -8.30
CA TYR A 298 -7.48 -27.55 -7.11
C TYR A 298 -8.79 -26.79 -7.38
N ARG A 299 -8.74 -25.71 -8.17
CA ARG A 299 -9.96 -24.99 -8.60
C ARG A 299 -10.86 -25.85 -9.48
N ALA A 300 -10.29 -26.72 -10.30
CA ALA A 300 -11.07 -27.69 -11.07
C ALA A 300 -11.77 -28.68 -10.13
N ILE A 301 -11.06 -29.30 -9.19
CA ILE A 301 -11.64 -30.17 -8.14
C ILE A 301 -12.80 -29.48 -7.41
N GLN A 302 -12.67 -28.18 -7.10
CA GLN A 302 -13.73 -27.38 -6.50
C GLN A 302 -14.95 -27.22 -7.42
N ARG A 303 -14.74 -26.90 -8.72
CA ARG A 303 -15.81 -26.76 -9.71
C ARG A 303 -16.62 -28.04 -9.89
N VAL A 304 -15.96 -29.20 -9.84
CA VAL A 304 -16.61 -30.50 -9.95
C VAL A 304 -17.38 -30.88 -8.67
N GLY A 305 -17.25 -30.13 -7.58
CA GLY A 305 -17.89 -30.44 -6.30
C GLY A 305 -17.18 -31.54 -5.50
N LEU A 306 -15.96 -31.91 -5.88
CA LEU A 306 -15.16 -32.95 -5.22
C LEU A 306 -14.32 -32.42 -4.03
N SER A 307 -14.63 -31.21 -3.52
CA SER A 307 -13.86 -30.61 -2.43
C SER A 307 -13.92 -31.43 -1.14
N THR A 308 -15.07 -32.01 -0.83
CA THR A 308 -15.26 -32.87 0.34
C THR A 308 -14.50 -34.19 0.16
N SER A 309 -14.66 -34.85 -1.00
CA SER A 309 -13.91 -36.07 -1.33
C SER A 309 -12.40 -35.85 -1.33
N TYR A 310 -11.89 -34.72 -1.83
CA TYR A 310 -10.46 -34.42 -1.76
C TYR A 310 -9.91 -34.31 -0.32
N ASN A 311 -10.75 -33.92 0.64
CA ASN A 311 -10.34 -33.79 2.04
C ASN A 311 -10.53 -35.08 2.83
N ASP A 312 -11.61 -35.82 2.56
CA ASP A 312 -12.08 -36.95 3.37
C ASP A 312 -11.77 -38.33 2.76
N ASP A 313 -11.51 -38.41 1.46
CA ASP A 313 -11.17 -39.64 0.73
C ASP A 313 -9.68 -39.63 0.35
N ASP A 314 -8.91 -40.50 1.01
CA ASP A 314 -7.46 -40.61 0.82
C ASP A 314 -7.08 -41.07 -0.60
N ASP A 315 -7.91 -41.86 -1.28
CA ASP A 315 -7.65 -42.34 -2.63
C ASP A 315 -7.80 -41.20 -3.65
N VAL A 316 -8.88 -40.42 -3.55
CA VAL A 316 -9.11 -39.23 -4.38
C VAL A 316 -8.02 -38.19 -4.14
N LYS A 317 -7.67 -37.95 -2.87
CA LYS A 317 -6.61 -37.03 -2.48
C LYS A 317 -5.25 -37.45 -3.02
N GLN A 318 -4.89 -38.72 -2.88
CA GLN A 318 -3.63 -39.25 -3.38
C GLN A 318 -3.57 -39.16 -4.91
N TYR A 319 -4.67 -39.48 -5.60
CA TYR A 319 -4.76 -39.36 -7.05
C TYR A 319 -4.56 -37.92 -7.52
N CYS A 320 -5.27 -36.96 -6.94
CA CYS A 320 -5.10 -35.54 -7.27
C CYS A 320 -3.68 -35.04 -7.00
N ARG A 321 -3.02 -35.53 -5.94
CA ARG A 321 -1.62 -35.21 -5.65
C ARG A 321 -0.64 -35.82 -6.65
N LYS A 322 -0.90 -37.04 -7.15
CA LYS A 322 -0.11 -37.65 -8.23
C LYS A 322 -0.21 -36.82 -9.50
N LEU A 323 -1.42 -36.37 -9.86
CA LEU A 323 -1.64 -35.46 -11.00
C LEU A 323 -0.89 -34.13 -10.82
N MET A 324 -0.95 -33.54 -9.61
CA MET A 324 -0.19 -32.32 -9.29
C MET A 324 1.33 -32.53 -9.37
N ALA A 325 1.84 -33.71 -9.04
CA ALA A 325 3.27 -34.02 -9.06
C ALA A 325 3.81 -34.41 -10.44
N LEU A 326 2.95 -34.66 -11.42
CA LEU A 326 3.31 -35.11 -12.76
C LEU A 326 4.40 -34.26 -13.44
N PRO A 327 4.37 -32.90 -13.40
CA PRO A 327 5.40 -32.08 -14.03
C PRO A 327 6.76 -32.12 -13.34
N LEU A 328 6.86 -32.76 -12.16
CA LEU A 328 8.11 -32.91 -11.41
C LEU A 328 8.87 -34.18 -11.77
N LEU A 329 8.29 -35.05 -12.59
CA LEU A 329 8.96 -36.24 -13.09
C LEU A 329 9.99 -35.89 -14.17
N PRO A 330 11.01 -36.73 -14.40
CA PRO A 330 11.86 -36.62 -15.57
C PRO A 330 11.03 -36.61 -16.85
N GLU A 331 11.34 -35.69 -17.77
CA GLU A 331 10.60 -35.47 -19.02
C GLU A 331 10.27 -36.77 -19.78
N ALA A 332 11.24 -37.69 -19.83
CA ALA A 332 11.14 -38.96 -20.56
C ALA A 332 10.04 -39.91 -20.06
N ILE A 333 9.50 -39.73 -18.85
CA ILE A 333 8.46 -40.60 -18.27
C ILE A 333 7.13 -39.88 -18.03
N ILE A 334 7.04 -38.58 -18.36
CA ILE A 334 5.83 -37.78 -18.08
C ILE A 334 4.64 -38.30 -18.88
N GLU A 335 4.79 -38.53 -20.19
CA GLU A 335 3.70 -39.00 -21.05
C GLU A 335 3.20 -40.39 -20.63
N ASP A 336 4.11 -41.35 -20.45
CA ASP A 336 3.77 -42.70 -20.01
C ASP A 336 3.04 -42.68 -18.64
N THR A 337 3.53 -41.90 -17.68
CA THR A 337 2.91 -41.80 -16.36
C THR A 337 1.56 -41.10 -16.42
N TYR A 338 1.40 -40.11 -17.31
CA TYR A 338 0.12 -39.45 -17.54
C TYR A 338 -0.92 -40.44 -18.05
N ASP A 339 -0.59 -41.23 -19.07
CA ASP A 339 -1.49 -42.23 -19.64
C ASP A 339 -1.91 -43.27 -18.59
N GLU A 340 -0.97 -43.74 -17.75
CA GLU A 340 -1.27 -44.62 -16.61
C GLU A 340 -2.22 -43.97 -15.59
N LEU A 341 -2.01 -42.69 -15.28
CA LEU A 341 -2.89 -41.94 -14.37
C LEU A 341 -4.29 -41.81 -14.96
N ILE A 342 -4.44 -41.53 -16.26
CA ILE A 342 -5.74 -41.40 -16.91
C ILE A 342 -6.52 -42.73 -16.87
N VAL A 343 -5.84 -43.86 -17.09
CA VAL A 343 -6.45 -45.20 -17.01
C VAL A 343 -6.96 -45.49 -15.59
N THR A 344 -6.13 -45.20 -14.59
CA THR A 344 -6.40 -45.45 -13.16
C THR A 344 -7.27 -44.38 -12.49
N MET A 345 -7.74 -43.39 -13.24
CA MET A 345 -8.55 -42.29 -12.73
C MET A 345 -9.83 -42.78 -12.03
N PRO A 346 -10.11 -42.32 -10.79
CA PRO A 346 -11.36 -42.59 -10.10
C PRO A 346 -12.56 -42.21 -10.96
N LYS A 347 -13.61 -43.04 -10.95
CA LYS A 347 -14.79 -42.86 -11.81
C LYS A 347 -15.45 -41.49 -11.62
N GLN A 348 -15.41 -40.97 -10.40
CA GLN A 348 -15.90 -39.64 -10.01
C GLN A 348 -15.16 -38.48 -10.70
N LEU A 349 -13.90 -38.68 -11.13
CA LEU A 349 -13.07 -37.70 -11.84
C LEU A 349 -13.13 -37.88 -13.37
N LYS A 350 -13.33 -39.11 -13.86
CA LYS A 350 -13.39 -39.42 -15.31
C LYS A 350 -14.46 -38.63 -16.05
N ASP A 351 -15.62 -38.46 -15.44
CA ASP A 351 -16.75 -37.74 -16.05
C ASP A 351 -16.48 -36.22 -16.18
N THR A 352 -15.42 -35.72 -15.54
CA THR A 352 -15.07 -34.29 -15.43
C THR A 352 -13.66 -33.96 -15.91
N LEU A 353 -13.01 -34.93 -16.56
CA LEU A 353 -11.64 -34.82 -17.06
C LEU A 353 -11.48 -33.69 -18.08
N ASN A 354 -12.47 -33.49 -18.94
CA ASN A 354 -12.45 -32.41 -19.92
C ASN A 354 -12.46 -31.03 -19.23
N ASP A 355 -13.22 -30.85 -18.15
CA ASP A 355 -13.29 -29.58 -17.39
C ASP A 355 -12.00 -29.31 -16.56
N LEU A 356 -11.28 -30.39 -16.21
CA LEU A 356 -9.98 -30.38 -15.56
C LEU A 356 -8.86 -29.98 -16.54
N LEU A 357 -8.95 -30.44 -17.79
CA LEU A 357 -7.98 -30.19 -18.84
C LEU A 357 -8.24 -28.90 -19.61
N GLU A 358 -9.49 -28.40 -19.72
CA GLU A 358 -9.83 -27.16 -20.44
C GLU A 358 -9.14 -25.89 -19.91
N TYR A 359 -8.50 -25.95 -18.74
CA TYR A 359 -7.70 -24.86 -18.21
C TYR A 359 -6.26 -24.83 -18.76
N PHE A 360 -5.78 -25.97 -19.26
CA PHE A 360 -4.47 -26.19 -19.87
C PHE A 360 -4.60 -26.31 -21.40
#